data_AF-A0A3Q8RKP8-F1
#
_entry.id   AF-A0A3Q8RKP8-F1
#
_cell.length_a   1.000
_cell.length_b   1.000
_cell.length_c   1.000
_cell.angle_alpha   90.00
_cell.angle_beta   90.00
_cell.angle_gamma   90.00
#
_symmetry.space_group_name_H-M   'P 1'
#
loop_
_entity.id
_entity.type
_entity.pdbx_description
1 polymer ?
#
loop_
_entity_poly.entity_id
_entity_poly.type
_entity_poly.pdbx_seq_one_letter_code
_entity_poly.pdbx_strand_id
1 'polypeptide(L)'
;MRLLKYLAVFVLGFLIAKFWYGKKEEKYEQEEIQVVLNGIQNLSKLVVSEGNFSEMYSFTDAKKYFYGYLTFEKKAMLSVNAKVEVGYDLSKLDIQIDSIGKQIIINKIPKEEILISPHIKYFDLQQSQFNTFSKQELNKLNAKAVEKIKSTIIVSKLQEDAKTRLFEELSKIYQLSKIYNWKVVDNTNSEMFEPLLLKD
;
A
#
# COMPACT_ATOMS: atom_id res chain seq x y z
N MET A 1 46.22 -44.54 42.69
CA MET A 1 44.75 -44.75 42.62
C MET A 1 43.90 -43.50 42.87
N ARG A 2 44.25 -42.58 43.77
CA ARG A 2 43.43 -41.38 44.06
C ARG A 2 43.35 -40.38 42.90
N LEU A 3 44.47 -40.09 42.23
CA LEU A 3 44.53 -39.19 41.06
C LEU A 3 43.66 -39.65 39.88
N LEU A 4 43.60 -40.96 39.63
CA LEU A 4 42.79 -41.54 38.55
C LEU A 4 41.27 -41.31 38.79
N LYS A 5 40.84 -41.32 40.05
CA LYS A 5 39.43 -41.05 40.42
C LYS A 5 39.06 -39.59 40.17
N TYR A 6 39.95 -38.64 40.50
CA TYR A 6 39.69 -37.22 40.23
C TYR A 6 39.64 -36.91 38.73
N LEU A 7 40.51 -37.55 37.94
CA LEU A 7 40.50 -37.41 36.48
C LEU A 7 39.20 -37.96 35.88
N ALA A 8 38.72 -39.11 36.36
CA ALA A 8 37.46 -39.69 35.93
C ALA A 8 36.27 -38.78 36.23
N VAL A 9 36.21 -38.18 37.43
CA VAL A 9 35.15 -37.23 37.82
C VAL A 9 35.19 -35.96 36.97
N PHE A 10 36.39 -35.44 36.66
CA PHE A 10 36.55 -34.27 35.81
C PHE A 10 36.06 -34.53 34.38
N VAL A 11 36.44 -35.67 33.79
CA VAL A 11 35.99 -36.07 32.44
C VAL A 11 34.47 -36.31 32.42
N LEU A 12 33.91 -36.94 33.45
CA LEU A 12 32.46 -37.13 33.57
C LEU A 12 31.74 -35.78 33.65
N GLY A 13 32.23 -34.86 34.48
CA GLY A 13 31.68 -33.51 34.61
C GLY A 13 31.75 -32.72 33.30
N PHE A 14 32.87 -32.83 32.57
CA PHE A 14 33.04 -32.20 31.27
C PHE A 14 32.09 -32.76 30.21
N LEU A 15 31.89 -34.08 30.16
CA LEU A 15 30.96 -34.71 29.23
C LEU A 15 29.50 -34.34 29.52
N ILE A 16 29.11 -34.29 30.81
CA ILE A 16 27.77 -33.86 31.22
C ILE A 16 27.56 -32.39 30.86
N ALA A 17 28.53 -31.51 31.14
CA ALA A 17 28.45 -30.10 30.77
C ALA A 17 28.35 -29.91 29.25
N LYS A 18 29.14 -30.65 28.46
CA LYS A 18 29.10 -30.63 26.99
C LYS A 18 27.75 -31.10 26.46
N PHE A 19 27.18 -32.16 27.04
CA PHE A 19 25.88 -32.70 26.65
C PHE A 19 24.72 -31.75 26.99
N TRP A 20 24.82 -31.01 28.09
CA TRP A 20 23.83 -29.99 28.48
C TRP A 20 23.94 -28.70 27.64
N TYR A 21 25.15 -28.34 27.19
CA TYR A 21 25.35 -27.16 26.35
C TYR A 21 24.91 -27.35 24.89
N GLY A 22 25.00 -28.58 24.35
CA GLY A 22 24.67 -28.89 22.95
C GLY A 22 23.20 -28.76 22.55
N LYS A 23 22.26 -28.56 23.49
CA LYS A 23 20.82 -28.42 23.21
C LYS A 23 20.33 -26.99 23.01
N LYS A 24 21.22 -25.99 23.04
CA LYS A 24 20.83 -24.58 22.95
C LYS A 24 20.64 -24.08 21.53
N GLU A 25 21.42 -24.56 20.56
CA GLU A 25 21.41 -24.04 19.18
C GLU A 25 20.04 -24.19 18.48
N GLU A 26 19.38 -25.35 18.60
CA GLU A 26 18.05 -25.57 17.98
C GLU A 26 16.96 -24.62 18.50
N LYS A 27 17.03 -24.22 19.78
CA LYS A 27 16.05 -23.29 20.36
C LYS A 27 16.23 -21.87 19.82
N TYR A 28 17.47 -21.41 19.70
CA TYR A 28 17.77 -20.08 19.14
C TYR A 28 17.31 -19.99 17.68
N GLU A 29 17.55 -21.00 16.87
CA GLU A 29 17.11 -21.01 15.46
C GLU A 29 15.57 -21.00 15.34
N GLN A 30 14.85 -21.74 16.20
CA GLN A 30 13.39 -21.70 16.24
C GLN A 30 12.82 -20.35 16.71
N GLU A 31 13.49 -19.67 17.64
CA GLU A 31 13.12 -18.33 18.09
C GLU A 31 13.35 -17.29 17.00
N GLU A 32 14.47 -17.34 16.27
CA GLU A 32 14.76 -16.47 15.14
C GLU A 32 13.72 -16.61 14.02
N ILE A 33 13.37 -17.85 13.65
CA ILE A 33 12.33 -18.13 12.65
C ILE A 33 11.00 -17.48 13.08
N GLN A 34 10.62 -17.62 14.34
CA GLN A 34 9.38 -17.03 14.85
C GLN A 34 9.41 -15.49 14.80
N VAL A 35 10.55 -14.85 15.09
CA VAL A 35 10.67 -13.39 14.99
C VAL A 35 10.49 -12.92 13.55
N VAL A 36 11.10 -13.59 12.58
CA VAL A 36 10.93 -13.28 11.14
C VAL A 36 9.48 -13.48 10.71
N LEU A 37 8.88 -14.63 11.06
CA LEU A 37 7.48 -14.94 10.75
C LEU A 37 6.54 -13.86 11.31
N ASN A 38 6.69 -13.50 12.58
CA ASN A 38 5.87 -12.48 13.23
C ASN A 38 6.07 -11.10 12.59
N GLY A 39 7.31 -10.74 12.23
CA GLY A 39 7.64 -9.50 11.53
C GLY A 39 6.88 -9.38 10.19
N ILE A 40 6.82 -10.47 9.44
CA ILE A 40 6.13 -10.53 8.14
C ILE A 40 4.61 -10.57 8.34
N GLN A 41 4.08 -11.37 9.26
CA GLN A 41 2.64 -11.46 9.53
C GLN A 41 2.03 -10.13 9.99
N ASN A 42 2.83 -9.27 10.62
CA ASN A 42 2.42 -7.93 11.03
C ASN A 42 2.32 -6.92 9.88
N LEU A 43 2.64 -7.30 8.64
CA LEU A 43 2.48 -6.48 7.43
C LEU A 43 1.04 -6.51 6.88
N SER A 44 0.04 -6.39 7.75
CA SER A 44 -1.37 -6.31 7.38
C SER A 44 -1.89 -4.87 7.25
N LYS A 45 -0.98 -3.89 7.20
CA LYS A 45 -1.31 -2.46 7.28
C LYS A 45 -1.72 -1.91 5.92
N LEU A 46 -2.64 -0.95 5.93
CA LEU A 46 -2.92 -0.13 4.76
C LEU A 46 -1.89 1.01 4.69
N VAL A 47 -1.16 1.09 3.58
CA VAL A 47 -0.25 2.21 3.30
C VAL A 47 -1.00 3.21 2.45
N VAL A 48 -1.20 4.43 2.94
CA VAL A 48 -1.99 5.46 2.24
C VAL A 48 -1.19 6.73 2.08
N SER A 49 -1.30 7.37 0.92
CA SER A 49 -1.00 8.78 0.71
C SER A 49 -2.30 9.55 0.51
N GLU A 50 -2.45 10.69 1.18
CA GLU A 50 -3.71 11.45 1.21
C GLU A 50 -3.50 12.88 0.71
N GLY A 51 -4.51 13.43 0.04
CA GLY A 51 -4.52 14.82 -0.41
C GLY A 51 -5.93 15.40 -0.40
N ASN A 52 -6.02 16.71 -0.14
CA ASN A 52 -7.26 17.46 -0.23
C ASN A 52 -7.30 18.29 -1.52
N PHE A 53 -8.45 18.28 -2.17
CA PHE A 53 -8.69 18.98 -3.43
C PHE A 53 -9.83 19.96 -3.23
N SER A 54 -9.66 21.17 -3.76
CA SER A 54 -10.72 22.17 -3.80
C SER A 54 -10.64 22.90 -5.13
N GLU A 55 -11.67 22.75 -5.97
CA GLU A 55 -11.74 23.43 -7.26
C GLU A 55 -13.17 23.92 -7.52
N MET A 56 -13.28 25.03 -8.26
CA MET A 56 -14.54 25.55 -8.75
C MET A 56 -14.70 25.14 -10.22
N TYR A 57 -15.83 24.53 -10.55
CA TYR A 57 -16.17 24.14 -11.92
C TYR A 57 -17.37 24.94 -12.41
N SER A 58 -17.26 25.50 -13.60
CA SER A 58 -18.38 26.13 -14.30
C SER A 58 -18.82 25.26 -15.47
N PHE A 59 -20.12 25.09 -15.62
CA PHE A 59 -20.75 24.43 -16.75
C PHE A 59 -21.75 25.38 -17.38
N THR A 60 -21.77 25.42 -18.72
CA THR A 60 -22.74 26.19 -19.50
C THR A 60 -23.27 25.31 -20.62
N ASP A 61 -24.59 25.31 -20.78
CA ASP A 61 -25.28 24.65 -21.88
C ASP A 61 -26.34 25.57 -22.47
N ALA A 62 -26.59 25.46 -23.78
CA ALA A 62 -27.48 26.36 -24.50
C ALA A 62 -28.42 25.57 -25.40
N LYS A 63 -29.73 25.78 -25.24
CA LYS A 63 -30.76 25.14 -26.05
C LYS A 63 -31.32 26.14 -27.06
N LYS A 64 -31.25 25.78 -28.34
CA LYS A 64 -31.74 26.59 -29.46
C LYS A 64 -33.18 26.21 -29.83
N TYR A 65 -33.99 27.21 -30.13
CA TYR A 65 -35.38 27.11 -30.56
C TYR A 65 -35.59 27.90 -31.85
N PHE A 66 -36.70 27.62 -32.55
CA PHE A 66 -37.10 28.29 -33.80
C PHE A 66 -35.95 28.36 -34.83
N TYR A 67 -35.46 27.21 -35.31
CA TYR A 67 -34.35 27.14 -36.28
C TYR A 67 -33.08 27.94 -35.89
N GLY A 68 -32.90 28.28 -34.60
CA GLY A 68 -31.74 29.01 -34.10
C GLY A 68 -31.96 30.50 -33.80
N TYR A 69 -33.16 31.05 -34.03
CA TYR A 69 -33.45 32.47 -33.74
C TYR A 69 -33.54 32.79 -32.24
N LEU A 70 -33.84 31.80 -31.40
CA LEU A 70 -33.93 31.96 -29.94
C LEU A 70 -33.03 30.94 -29.23
N THR A 71 -32.25 31.39 -28.26
CA THR A 71 -31.34 30.54 -27.48
C THR A 71 -31.54 30.79 -26.00
N PHE A 72 -31.67 29.70 -25.23
CA PHE A 72 -31.79 29.75 -23.77
C PHE A 72 -30.63 29.01 -23.12
N GLU A 73 -29.83 29.74 -22.35
CA GLU A 73 -28.69 29.18 -21.61
C GLU A 73 -29.11 28.68 -20.24
N LYS A 74 -28.38 27.68 -19.75
CA LYS A 74 -28.34 27.28 -18.35
C LYS A 74 -26.87 27.19 -17.92
N LYS A 75 -26.59 27.61 -16.69
CA LYS A 75 -25.25 27.65 -16.10
C LYS A 75 -25.26 27.03 -14.71
N ALA A 76 -24.22 26.29 -14.39
CA ALA A 76 -24.02 25.74 -13.06
C ALA A 76 -22.57 26.02 -12.62
N MET A 77 -22.41 26.58 -11.43
CA MET A 77 -21.10 26.74 -10.78
C MET A 77 -21.07 25.83 -9.55
N LEU A 78 -20.12 24.90 -9.54
CA LEU A 78 -19.95 23.91 -8.50
C LEU A 78 -18.66 24.17 -7.73
N SER A 79 -18.73 24.19 -6.41
CA SER A 79 -17.57 24.06 -5.52
C SER A 79 -17.39 22.58 -5.19
N VAL A 80 -16.23 22.03 -5.52
CA VAL A 80 -15.94 20.62 -5.31
C VAL A 80 -14.76 20.51 -4.37
N ASN A 81 -15.03 19.98 -3.18
CA ASN A 81 -14.00 19.65 -2.19
C ASN A 81 -13.90 18.14 -2.10
N ALA A 82 -12.72 17.55 -2.25
CA ALA A 82 -12.57 16.10 -2.18
C ALA A 82 -11.37 15.69 -1.36
N LYS A 83 -11.53 14.66 -0.52
CA LYS A 83 -10.42 13.90 0.05
C LYS A 83 -10.06 12.79 -0.92
N VAL A 84 -8.82 12.74 -1.36
CA VAL A 84 -8.29 11.67 -2.22
C VAL A 84 -7.26 10.88 -1.43
N GLU A 85 -7.42 9.57 -1.45
CA GLU A 85 -6.55 8.61 -0.78
C GLU A 85 -6.08 7.61 -1.83
N VAL A 86 -4.78 7.43 -1.92
CA VAL A 86 -4.17 6.40 -2.78
C VAL A 86 -3.37 5.48 -1.88
N GLY A 87 -3.65 4.19 -1.93
CA GLY A 87 -2.98 3.26 -1.02
C GLY A 87 -2.92 1.83 -1.48
N TYR A 88 -2.15 1.05 -0.72
CA TYR A 88 -1.92 -0.38 -0.92
C TYR A 88 -2.31 -1.12 0.35
N ASP A 89 -3.20 -2.10 0.22
CA ASP A 89 -3.59 -2.96 1.33
C ASP A 89 -2.61 -4.13 1.44
N LEU A 90 -1.64 -4.03 2.35
CA LEU A 90 -0.60 -5.05 2.52
C LEU A 90 -1.17 -6.38 3.05
N SER A 91 -2.38 -6.40 3.61
CA SER A 91 -3.04 -7.66 3.98
C SER A 91 -3.34 -8.56 2.76
N LYS A 92 -3.34 -7.98 1.55
CA LYS A 92 -3.51 -8.69 0.27
C LYS A 92 -2.19 -9.11 -0.38
N LEU A 93 -1.04 -8.93 0.29
CA LEU A 93 0.24 -9.46 -0.15
C LEU A 93 0.21 -10.99 -0.15
N ASP A 94 0.73 -11.59 -1.21
CA ASP A 94 0.98 -13.03 -1.26
C ASP A 94 2.45 -13.28 -0.97
N ILE A 95 2.73 -13.76 0.24
CA ILE A 95 4.08 -14.08 0.72
C ILE A 95 4.10 -15.55 1.16
N GLN A 96 5.06 -16.29 0.63
CA GLN A 96 5.37 -17.64 1.06
C GLN A 96 6.69 -17.64 1.85
N ILE A 97 6.73 -18.41 2.94
CA ILE A 97 7.89 -18.48 3.83
C ILE A 97 8.39 -19.91 3.85
N ASP A 98 9.64 -20.12 3.45
CA ASP A 98 10.35 -21.39 3.57
C ASP A 98 11.32 -21.31 4.75
N SER A 99 10.89 -21.84 5.90
CA SER A 99 11.71 -21.85 7.11
C SER A 99 12.91 -22.80 7.02
N ILE A 100 12.86 -23.82 6.17
CA ILE A 100 13.96 -24.80 6.02
C ILE A 100 15.06 -24.19 5.13
N GLY A 101 14.66 -23.62 4.00
CA GLY A 101 15.57 -22.93 3.08
C GLY A 101 15.94 -21.51 3.49
N LYS A 102 15.36 -20.97 4.57
CA LYS A 102 15.48 -19.57 5.03
C LYS A 102 15.17 -18.56 3.92
N GLN A 103 14.00 -18.73 3.27
CA GLN A 103 13.57 -17.90 2.15
C GLN A 103 12.22 -17.22 2.42
N ILE A 104 12.12 -15.96 1.99
CA ILE A 104 10.89 -15.17 1.95
C ILE A 104 10.59 -14.92 0.48
N ILE A 105 9.49 -15.49 -0.03
CA ILE A 105 9.11 -15.45 -1.43
C ILE A 105 7.90 -14.52 -1.56
N ILE A 106 8.07 -13.40 -2.26
CA ILE A 106 6.97 -12.47 -2.54
C ILE A 106 6.38 -12.89 -3.88
N ASN A 107 5.17 -13.43 -3.86
CA ASN A 107 4.47 -13.93 -5.05
C ASN A 107 3.65 -12.82 -5.73
N LYS A 108 3.05 -11.94 -4.93
CA LYS A 108 2.15 -10.91 -5.46
C LYS A 108 2.09 -9.68 -4.57
N ILE A 109 2.16 -8.52 -5.22
CA ILE A 109 1.91 -7.21 -4.60
C ILE A 109 0.48 -6.77 -4.96
N PRO A 110 -0.30 -6.24 -4.01
CA PRO A 110 -1.59 -5.63 -4.31
C PRO A 110 -1.43 -4.46 -5.28
N LYS A 111 -2.46 -4.20 -6.09
CA LYS A 111 -2.53 -2.97 -6.87
C LYS A 111 -2.96 -1.82 -5.97
N GLU A 112 -2.56 -0.61 -6.35
CA GLU A 112 -3.05 0.60 -5.70
C GLU A 112 -4.57 0.75 -5.80
N GLU A 113 -5.16 1.22 -4.72
CA GLU A 113 -6.56 1.58 -4.61
C GLU A 113 -6.66 3.11 -4.50
N ILE A 114 -7.50 3.72 -5.34
CA ILE A 114 -7.75 5.16 -5.34
C ILE A 114 -9.16 5.38 -4.81
N LEU A 115 -9.27 5.98 -3.63
CA LEU A 115 -10.54 6.39 -3.04
C LEU A 115 -10.68 7.91 -3.15
N ILE A 116 -11.77 8.35 -3.77
CA ILE A 116 -12.11 9.77 -3.89
C ILE A 116 -13.42 9.99 -3.14
N SER A 117 -13.38 10.82 -2.11
CA SER A 117 -14.53 11.22 -1.29
C SER A 117 -14.89 12.67 -1.58
N PRO A 118 -15.73 12.94 -2.60
CA PRO A 118 -16.10 14.29 -3.01
C PRO A 118 -17.26 14.84 -2.19
N HIS A 119 -17.22 16.14 -1.95
CA HIS A 119 -18.29 16.96 -1.40
C HIS A 119 -18.57 18.11 -2.37
N ILE A 120 -19.68 17.98 -3.11
CA ILE A 120 -20.05 18.89 -4.19
C ILE A 120 -21.14 19.83 -3.69
N LYS A 121 -20.94 21.14 -3.86
CA LYS A 121 -21.92 22.18 -3.57
C LYS A 121 -22.20 22.99 -4.84
N TYR A 122 -23.47 23.20 -5.16
CA TYR A 122 -23.86 24.14 -6.22
C TYR A 122 -23.83 25.54 -5.63
N PHE A 123 -22.84 26.33 -6.04
CA PHE A 123 -22.69 27.72 -5.60
C PHE A 123 -23.66 28.63 -6.35
N ASP A 124 -23.83 28.38 -7.66
CA ASP A 124 -24.79 29.09 -8.49
C ASP A 124 -25.44 28.12 -9.50
N LEU A 125 -26.75 28.25 -9.70
CA LEU A 125 -27.53 27.43 -10.61
C LEU A 125 -28.51 28.31 -11.37
N GLN A 126 -28.10 28.74 -12.56
CA GLN A 126 -28.88 29.59 -13.44
C GLN A 126 -29.60 28.72 -14.47
N GLN A 127 -30.92 28.84 -14.53
CA GLN A 127 -31.75 28.12 -15.49
C GLN A 127 -32.97 28.93 -15.87
N SER A 128 -33.49 28.70 -17.07
CA SER A 128 -34.74 29.30 -17.55
C SER A 128 -35.85 28.26 -17.57
N GLN A 129 -37.12 28.69 -17.61
CA GLN A 129 -38.26 27.77 -17.77
C GLN A 129 -38.17 26.94 -19.06
N PHE A 130 -37.48 27.45 -20.08
CA PHE A 130 -37.29 26.79 -21.38
C PHE A 130 -35.98 25.98 -21.48
N ASN A 131 -35.10 26.07 -20.48
CA ASN A 131 -33.90 25.24 -20.36
C ASN A 131 -33.51 25.06 -18.88
N THR A 132 -33.97 23.97 -18.27
CA THR A 132 -33.71 23.58 -16.88
C THR A 132 -32.70 22.43 -16.79
N PHE A 133 -32.13 22.25 -15.60
CA PHE A 133 -31.33 21.07 -15.30
C PHE A 133 -32.21 19.88 -14.92
N SER A 134 -32.08 18.79 -15.66
CA SER A 134 -32.63 17.50 -15.25
C SER A 134 -31.75 16.83 -14.19
N LYS A 135 -32.33 15.92 -13.39
CA LYS A 135 -31.58 15.11 -12.41
C LYS A 135 -30.44 14.33 -13.06
N GLN A 136 -30.65 13.83 -14.28
CA GLN A 136 -29.65 13.09 -15.04
C GLN A 136 -28.46 13.99 -15.44
N GLU A 137 -28.72 15.23 -15.82
CA GLU A 137 -27.66 16.20 -16.13
C GLU A 137 -26.86 16.59 -14.89
N LEU A 138 -27.53 16.83 -13.75
CA LEU A 138 -26.84 17.11 -12.49
C LEU A 138 -25.94 15.93 -12.07
N ASN A 139 -26.44 14.70 -12.18
CA ASN A 139 -25.63 13.50 -11.92
C ASN A 139 -24.41 13.39 -12.86
N LYS A 140 -24.56 13.74 -14.14
CA LYS A 140 -23.44 13.81 -15.09
C LYS A 140 -22.43 14.88 -14.72
N LEU A 141 -22.87 16.05 -14.25
CA LEU A 141 -21.97 17.11 -13.77
C LEU A 141 -21.16 16.64 -12.55
N ASN A 142 -21.81 15.96 -11.60
CA ASN A 142 -21.14 15.40 -10.43
C ASN A 142 -20.08 14.36 -10.83
N ALA A 143 -20.43 13.43 -11.74
CA ALA A 143 -19.49 12.43 -12.24
C ALA A 143 -18.29 13.06 -12.96
N LYS A 144 -18.52 14.06 -13.82
CA LYS A 144 -17.45 14.79 -14.52
C LYS A 144 -16.52 15.53 -13.57
N ALA A 145 -17.04 16.12 -12.49
CA ALA A 145 -16.21 16.77 -11.48
C ALA A 145 -15.27 15.77 -10.80
N VAL A 146 -15.77 14.59 -10.43
CA VAL A 146 -14.95 13.51 -9.84
C VAL A 146 -13.91 12.97 -10.82
N GLU A 147 -14.29 12.78 -12.08
CA GLU A 147 -13.38 12.35 -13.15
C GLU A 147 -12.24 13.35 -13.35
N LYS A 148 -12.55 14.65 -13.33
CA LYS A 148 -11.55 15.70 -13.47
C LYS A 148 -10.55 15.67 -12.31
N ILE A 149 -10.99 15.46 -11.07
CA ILE A 149 -10.10 15.26 -9.92
C ILE A 149 -9.15 14.09 -10.16
N LYS A 150 -9.67 12.95 -10.65
CA LYS A 150 -8.86 11.75 -10.93
C LYS A 150 -7.77 12.01 -11.98
N SER A 151 -8.02 12.88 -12.94
CA SER A 151 -7.06 13.25 -13.99
C SER A 151 -6.03 14.31 -13.57
N THR A 152 -6.14 14.86 -12.37
CA THR A 152 -5.25 15.92 -11.90
C THR A 152 -3.88 15.38 -11.52
N ILE A 153 -2.83 16.16 -11.82
CA ILE A 153 -1.42 15.85 -11.49
C ILE A 153 -1.17 15.48 -10.02
N ILE A 154 -1.97 16.04 -9.11
CA ILE A 154 -1.88 15.74 -7.68
C ILE A 154 -2.22 14.27 -7.41
N VAL A 155 -3.19 13.67 -8.12
CA VAL A 155 -3.50 12.24 -7.96
C VAL A 155 -2.32 11.39 -8.43
N SER A 156 -1.70 11.75 -9.56
CA SER A 156 -0.48 11.09 -10.03
C SER A 156 0.66 11.19 -9.02
N LYS A 157 0.83 12.35 -8.37
CA LYS A 157 1.80 12.51 -7.29
C LYS A 157 1.46 11.62 -6.08
N LEU A 158 0.19 11.55 -5.66
CA LEU A 158 -0.24 10.66 -4.58
C LEU A 158 0.03 9.18 -4.90
N GLN A 159 -0.10 8.77 -6.17
CA GLN A 159 0.26 7.43 -6.62
C GLN A 159 1.78 7.17 -6.46
N GLU A 160 2.62 8.11 -6.88
CA GLU A 160 4.08 8.02 -6.72
C GLU A 160 4.48 7.97 -5.22
N ASP A 161 3.89 8.84 -4.40
CA ASP A 161 4.11 8.87 -2.96
C ASP A 161 3.66 7.56 -2.29
N ALA A 162 2.50 7.02 -2.68
CA ALA A 162 2.00 5.75 -2.15
C ALA A 162 2.90 4.58 -2.55
N LYS A 163 3.40 4.55 -3.79
CA LYS A 163 4.37 3.56 -4.27
C LYS A 163 5.69 3.65 -3.50
N THR A 164 6.15 4.85 -3.19
CA THR A 164 7.36 5.08 -2.39
C THR A 164 7.18 4.54 -0.97
N ARG A 165 6.04 4.84 -0.32
CA ARG A 165 5.73 4.31 1.01
C ARG A 165 5.59 2.79 1.02
N LEU A 166 4.98 2.20 -0.03
CA LEU A 166 4.93 0.75 -0.20
C LEU A 166 6.34 0.15 -0.23
N PHE A 167 7.23 0.75 -1.03
CA PHE A 167 8.63 0.31 -1.12
C PHE A 167 9.36 0.42 0.23
N GLU A 168 9.14 1.50 0.99
CA GLU A 168 9.69 1.68 2.33
C GLU A 168 9.21 0.59 3.31
N GLU A 169 7.92 0.23 3.28
CA GLU A 169 7.37 -0.84 4.11
C GLU A 169 7.95 -2.20 3.73
N LEU A 170 8.02 -2.52 2.44
CA LEU A 170 8.58 -3.81 1.97
C LEU A 170 10.09 -3.89 2.20
N SER A 171 10.81 -2.77 2.17
CA SER A 171 12.25 -2.72 2.48
C SER A 171 12.56 -3.17 3.91
N LYS A 172 11.60 -3.08 4.85
CA LYS A 172 11.77 -3.59 6.22
C LYS A 172 11.90 -5.11 6.24
N ILE A 173 11.25 -5.82 5.30
CA ILE A 173 11.40 -7.28 5.12
C ILE A 173 12.85 -7.61 4.77
N TYR A 174 13.44 -6.87 3.83
CA TYR A 174 14.83 -7.07 3.42
C TYR A 174 15.82 -6.75 4.54
N GLN A 175 15.54 -5.71 5.35
CA GLN A 175 16.38 -5.40 6.52
C GLN A 175 16.33 -6.53 7.55
N LEU A 176 15.14 -7.04 7.85
CA LEU A 176 14.97 -8.19 8.74
C LEU A 176 15.67 -9.43 8.16
N SER A 177 15.50 -9.70 6.87
CA SER A 177 16.12 -10.85 6.23
C SER A 177 17.66 -10.80 6.32
N LYS A 178 18.26 -9.62 6.11
CA LYS A 178 19.72 -9.43 6.23
C LYS A 178 20.23 -9.68 7.65
N ILE A 179 19.48 -9.29 8.68
CA ILE A 179 19.86 -9.51 10.09
C ILE A 179 19.89 -11.01 10.43
N TYR A 180 18.95 -11.79 9.89
CA TYR A 180 18.81 -13.22 10.18
C TYR A 180 19.41 -14.14 9.11
N ASN A 181 20.11 -13.60 8.11
CA ASN A 181 20.65 -14.33 6.95
C ASN A 181 19.59 -15.09 6.12
N TRP A 182 18.39 -14.52 5.98
CA TRP A 182 17.34 -15.02 5.09
C TRP A 182 17.43 -14.39 3.70
N LYS A 183 17.12 -15.18 2.68
CA LYS A 183 17.03 -14.73 1.29
C LYS A 183 15.63 -14.22 0.98
N VAL A 184 15.52 -13.07 0.32
CA VAL A 184 14.25 -12.61 -0.25
C VAL A 184 14.26 -12.92 -1.74
N VAL A 185 13.19 -13.55 -2.22
CA VAL A 185 12.97 -13.89 -3.63
C VAL A 185 11.76 -13.12 -4.12
N ASP A 186 11.96 -12.30 -5.14
CA ASP A 186 10.86 -11.61 -5.83
C ASP A 186 10.36 -12.46 -7.00
N ASN A 187 9.10 -12.88 -6.95
CA ASN A 187 8.40 -13.60 -8.01
C ASN A 187 7.24 -12.78 -8.61
N THR A 188 7.21 -11.47 -8.33
CA THR A 188 6.11 -10.59 -8.73
C THR A 188 6.18 -10.16 -10.19
N ASN A 189 7.26 -10.52 -10.90
CA ASN A 189 7.62 -10.01 -12.23
C ASN A 189 7.61 -8.46 -12.29
N SER A 190 7.80 -7.79 -11.16
CA SER A 190 7.83 -6.33 -11.07
C SER A 190 9.27 -5.85 -10.93
N GLU A 191 9.66 -4.82 -11.67
CA GLU A 191 10.98 -4.17 -11.50
C GLU A 191 11.07 -3.36 -10.19
N MET A 192 10.11 -3.52 -9.27
CA MET A 192 10.00 -2.71 -8.05
C MET A 192 11.18 -2.92 -7.10
N PHE A 193 11.78 -4.11 -7.09
CA PHE A 193 12.83 -4.47 -6.14
C PHE A 193 14.23 -4.60 -6.75
N GLU A 194 14.41 -4.35 -8.05
CA GLU A 194 15.75 -4.39 -8.66
C GLU A 194 16.80 -3.55 -7.90
N PRO A 195 16.50 -2.33 -7.41
CA PRO A 195 17.47 -1.52 -6.67
C PRO A 195 17.91 -2.14 -5.32
N LEU A 196 17.12 -3.04 -4.73
CA LEU A 196 17.43 -3.73 -3.48
C LEU A 196 18.30 -4.97 -3.71
N LEU A 197 18.15 -5.62 -4.87
CA LEU A 197 18.85 -6.85 -5.24
C LEU A 197 20.26 -6.60 -5.81
N LEU A 198 20.53 -5.38 -6.30
CA LEU A 198 21.82 -4.99 -6.90
C LEU A 198 22.85 -4.45 -5.88
N LYS A 199 22.50 -4.40 -4.59
CA LYS A 199 23.34 -3.81 -3.54
C LYS A 199 24.15 -4.83 -2.73
N ASP A 200 24.25 -6.05 -3.24
CA ASP A 200 25.04 -7.13 -2.67
C ASP A 200 26.43 -7.22 -3.32
#